data_AF-A0A2E8YTB6-F1
#
_entry.id   AF-A0A2E8YTB6-F1
#
_cell.length_a   1.000
_cell.length_b   1.000
_cell.length_c   1.000
_cell.angle_alpha   90.00
_cell.angle_beta   90.00
_cell.angle_gamma   90.00
#
_symmetry.space_group_name_H-M   'P 1'
#
loop_
_entity.id
_entity.type
_entity.pdbx_description
1 polymer ?
#
loop_
_entity_poly.entity_id
_entity_poly.type
_entity_poly.pdbx_seq_one_letter_code
_entity_poly.pdbx_strand_id
1 'polypeptide(L)' 'MEFRSALELSYQFKNRHRLGLMIYHLSNASLSDNNPGTEILSLGYSVPVSW' A
#
# COMPACT_ATOMS: atom_id res chain seq x y z
N MET A 1 -9.83 -2.88 -14.56
CA MET A 1 -9.92 -2.30 -13.21
C MET A 1 -9.26 -3.28 -12.27
N GLU A 2 -8.39 -2.82 -11.38
CA GLU A 2 -7.67 -3.65 -10.42
C GLU A 2 -8.05 -3.24 -8.99
N PHE A 3 -8.15 -4.22 -8.10
CA PHE A 3 -8.39 -4.03 -6.68
C PHE A 3 -7.09 -4.20 -5.91
N ARG A 4 -6.85 -3.31 -4.96
CA ARG A 4 -5.76 -3.41 -4.01
C ARG A 4 -6.30 -3.81 -2.65
N SER A 5 -5.97 -5.01 -2.20
CA SER A 5 -6.21 -5.46 -0.84
C SER A 5 -4.91 -5.35 -0.06
N ALA A 6 -4.86 -4.49 0.96
CA ALA A 6 -3.63 -4.13 1.65
C ALA A 6 -3.75 -4.22 3.16
N LEU A 7 -2.63 -4.56 3.80
CA LEU A 7 -2.39 -4.38 5.22
C LEU A 7 -1.16 -3.49 5.38
N GLU A 8 -1.26 -2.44 6.20
CA GLU A 8 -0.15 -1.54 6.51
C GLU A 8 0.07 -1.46 8.02
N LEU A 9 1.33 -1.52 8.42
CA LEU A 9 1.79 -1.11 9.74
C LEU A 9 2.66 0.13 9.60
N SER A 10 2.30 1.21 10.29
CA SER A 10 3.09 2.44 10.29
C SER A 10 3.38 2.97 11.68
N TYR A 11 4.56 3.55 11.84
CA TYR A 11 4.99 4.28 13.02
C TYR A 11 5.00 5.78 12.74
N GLN A 12 4.35 6.56 13.62
CA GLN A 12 4.37 8.03 13.54
C GLN A 12 5.39 8.60 14.55
N PHE A 13 6.35 9.36 14.02
CA PHE A 13 7.35 10.05 14.82
C PHE A 13 6.79 11.33 15.47
N LYS A 14 7.49 11.87 16.47
CA LYS A 14 7.09 13.12 17.17
C LYS A 14 6.91 14.33 16.24
N ASN A 15 7.68 14.40 15.16
CA ASN A 15 7.57 15.46 14.14
C ASN A 15 6.44 15.21 13.12
N ARG A 16 5.57 14.21 13.36
CA ARG A 16 4.46 13.76 12.51
C ARG A 16 4.87 13.07 11.21
N HIS A 17 6.16 12.87 10.94
CA HIS A 17 6.60 11.99 9.86
C HIS A 17 6.10 10.56 10.13
N ARG A 18 5.92 9.76 9.08
CA ARG A 18 5.48 8.36 9.21
C ARG A 18 6.37 7.43 8.40
N LEU A 19 6.80 6.33 9.00
CA LEU A 19 7.43 5.21 8.31
C LEU A 19 6.44 4.04 8.30
N GLY A 20 6.12 3.51 7.12
CA GLY A 20 5.15 2.44 6.94
C GLY A 20 5.74 1.26 6.19
N LEU A 21 5.33 0.06 6.59
CA LEU A 21 5.53 -1.18 5.85
C LEU A 21 4.15 -1.70 5.42
N MET A 22 4.00 -1.96 4.13
CA MET A 22 2.75 -2.44 3.56
C MET A 22 2.98 -3.72 2.77
N ILE A 23 2.07 -4.68 2.94
CA ILE A 23 1.92 -5.80 2.02
C ILE A 23 0.55 -5.66 1.36
N TYR A 24 0.50 -5.81 0.04
CA TYR A 24 -0.76 -5.77 -0.67
C TYR A 24 -0.78 -6.74 -1.84
N HIS A 25 -1.98 -7.25 -2.14
CA HIS A 25 -2.26 -8.04 -3.33
C HIS A 25 -3.05 -7.16 -4.31
N LEU A 26 -2.60 -7.14 -5.56
CA LEU A 26 -3.25 -6.47 -6.67
C LEU A 26 -3.85 -7.52 -7.61
N SER A 27 -5.15 -7.45 -7.87
CA SER A 27 -5.81 -8.35 -8.82
C SER A 27 -7.06 -7.74 -9.43
N ASN A 28 -7.51 -8.33 -10.54
CA ASN A 28 -8.69 -7.84 -11.24
C ASN A 28 -9.99 -8.46 -10.67
N ALA A 29 -9.90 -9.23 -9.59
CA ALA A 29 -11.00 -9.99 -8.98
C ALA A 29 -11.79 -10.86 -9.98
N SER A 30 -11.10 -11.42 -10.98
CA SER A 30 -11.67 -12.20 -12.08
C SER A 30 -12.63 -11.43 -12.98
N LEU A 31 -12.51 -10.10 -13.06
CA LEU A 31 -13.24 -9.26 -14.03
C LEU A 31 -12.76 -9.48 -15.48
N SER A 32 -11.64 -10.17 -15.67
CA SER A 32 -11.12 -10.58 -16.97
C SER A 32 -10.38 -11.91 -16.84
N ASP A 33 -10.35 -12.67 -17.93
CA ASP A 33 -9.74 -14.00 -18.00
C ASP A 33 -8.25 -14.01 -17.65
N ASN A 34 -7.54 -12.90 -17.91
CA ASN A 34 -6.15 -12.75 -17.47
C ASN A 34 -6.08 -12.05 -16.12
N ASN A 35 -5.94 -12.82 -15.04
CA ASN A 35 -5.73 -12.33 -13.68
C ASN A 35 -4.43 -12.92 -13.10
N PRO A 36 -3.26 -12.34 -13.39
CA PRO A 36 -1.99 -12.86 -12.86
C PRO A 36 -1.96 -12.84 -11.33
N GLY A 37 -2.62 -11.85 -10.71
CA GLY A 37 -2.43 -11.49 -9.30
C GLY A 37 -0.99 -11.03 -9.04
N THR A 38 -0.76 -10.08 -8.16
CA THR A 38 0.61 -9.73 -7.75
C THR A 38 0.65 -9.30 -6.31
N GLU A 39 1.47 -9.97 -5.52
CA GLU A 39 1.83 -9.57 -4.16
C GLU A 39 2.99 -8.58 -4.18
N ILE A 40 2.84 -7.48 -3.44
CA ILE A 40 3.85 -6.45 -3.31
C ILE A 40 4.16 -6.22 -1.83
N LEU A 41 5.45 -6.19 -1.51
CA LEU A 41 5.99 -5.66 -0.25
C LEU A 41 6.54 -4.24 -0.52
N SER A 42 6.10 -3.26 0.26
CA SER A 42 6.45 -1.85 0.08
C SER A 42 6.88 -1.20 1.38
N LEU A 43 7.89 -0.34 1.30
CA LEU A 43 8.31 0.57 2.36
C LEU A 43 7.93 2.00 1.96
N GLY A 44 7.26 2.72 2.85
CA GLY A 44 6.80 4.09 2.60
C GLY A 44 7.29 5.07 3.67
N TYR A 45 7.63 6.29 3.24
CA TYR A 45 7.96 7.39 4.13
C TYR A 45 7.12 8.62 3.78
N SER A 46 6.38 9.16 4.76
CA SER A 46 5.51 10.32 4.57
C SER A 46 5.99 11.51 5.39
N VAL A 47 6.05 12.67 4.74
CA VAL A 47 6.41 13.96 5.34
C VAL A 47 5.16 14.84 5.40
N PRO A 48 4.84 15.46 6.55
CA PRO A 48 3.71 16.38 6.64
C PRO A 48 4.00 17.64 5.82
N VAL A 49 3.12 17.95 4.87
CA VAL A 49 3.12 19.25 4.19
C VAL A 49 2.28 20.25 4.99
N SER A 50 2.88 21.39 5.34
CA SER A 50 2.17 22.53 5.95
C SER A 50 1.50 23.37 4.88
N TRP A 51 0.32 23.89 5.20
CA TRP A 51 -0.31 25.03 4.53
C TRP A 51 -0.17 26.23 5.46
#